data_AF-A0AAE0P234-F1
#
_entry.id   AF-A0AAE0P234-F1
#
_cell.length_a   1.000
_cell.length_b   1.000
_cell.length_c   1.000
_cell.angle_alpha   90.00
_cell.angle_beta   90.00
_cell.angle_gamma   90.00
#
_symmetry.space_group_name_H-M   'P 1'
#
loop_
_entity.id
_entity.type
_entity.pdbx_description
1 polymer ?
#
loop_
_entity_poly.entity_id
_entity_poly.type
_entity_poly.pdbx_seq_one_letter_code
_entity_poly.pdbx_strand_id
1 'polypeptide(L)'
;MDASNPMMSDEVELSDSEFEYLADVYESDSDESELSDFHDSDLDELDENDDDDAESVVSQSLVSSDNLTTATIDVSTIVKDCLWGMISRHSPDWYVCPVFKVMLGGNREKFEEAWTPINFAPNLGSVLIGKSPPAIDFFKTLTDPTNTTENVWGVYALVLEKKGETPKLYIGSRTNESRGLARRFRHYVGNRQGHRSCRGLWT
;
A
#
# COMPACT_ATOMS: atom_id res chain seq x y z
N MET A 1 49.58 -18.84 23.03
CA MET A 1 48.51 -19.68 22.47
C MET A 1 47.56 -18.71 21.79
N ASP A 2 47.88 -18.36 20.55
CA ASP A 2 47.07 -17.47 19.71
C ASP A 2 46.16 -18.34 18.85
N ALA A 3 44.86 -18.19 19.04
CA ALA A 3 43.84 -18.81 18.20
C ALA A 3 43.24 -17.72 17.30
N SER A 4 43.79 -17.59 16.10
CA SER A 4 43.19 -16.82 15.02
C SER A 4 42.00 -17.61 14.44
N ASN A 5 40.81 -17.01 14.49
CA ASN A 5 39.59 -17.56 13.91
C ASN A 5 39.37 -16.90 12.53
N PRO A 6 39.33 -17.63 11.42
CA PRO A 6 39.00 -17.04 10.12
C PRO A 6 37.47 -16.97 9.96
N MET A 7 36.94 -15.75 9.88
CA MET A 7 35.57 -15.51 9.40
C MET A 7 35.54 -15.76 7.89
N MET A 8 34.82 -16.80 7.47
CA MET A 8 34.32 -16.96 6.10
C MET A 8 33.10 -16.05 5.93
N SER A 9 33.26 -15.00 5.13
CA SER A 9 32.16 -14.24 4.55
C SER A 9 31.85 -14.84 3.18
N ASP A 10 30.89 -15.76 3.12
CA ASP A 10 30.35 -16.25 1.86
C ASP A 10 29.38 -15.20 1.32
N GLU A 11 29.87 -14.35 0.42
CA GLU A 11 29.00 -13.54 -0.44
C GLU A 11 28.39 -14.48 -1.49
N VAL A 12 27.09 -14.75 -1.36
CA VAL A 12 26.32 -15.49 -2.36
C VAL A 12 26.01 -14.52 -3.50
N GLU A 13 26.87 -14.49 -4.51
CA GLU A 13 26.56 -13.87 -5.80
C GLU A 13 25.53 -14.74 -6.54
N LEU A 14 24.29 -14.26 -6.62
CA LEU A 14 23.26 -14.88 -7.45
C LEU A 14 23.59 -14.62 -8.92
N SER A 15 23.57 -15.68 -9.72
CA SER A 15 23.85 -15.58 -11.16
C SER A 15 22.70 -14.88 -11.89
N ASP A 16 23.01 -14.16 -12.97
CA ASP A 16 22.01 -13.48 -13.82
C ASP A 16 20.90 -14.45 -14.32
N SER A 17 21.22 -15.74 -14.46
CA SER A 17 20.25 -16.78 -14.85
C SER A 17 19.21 -17.12 -13.77
N GLU A 18 19.53 -16.98 -12.47
CA GLU A 18 18.54 -17.18 -11.41
C GLU A 18 17.56 -16.01 -11.32
N PHE A 19 18.01 -14.81 -11.70
CA PHE A 19 17.14 -13.63 -11.74
C PHE A 19 16.12 -13.72 -12.88
N GLU A 20 16.54 -14.21 -14.05
CA GLU A 20 15.66 -14.39 -15.22
C GLU A 20 14.59 -15.48 -14.97
N TYR A 21 14.94 -16.57 -14.28
CA TYR A 21 13.98 -17.61 -13.91
C TYR A 21 12.89 -17.13 -12.95
N LEU A 22 13.21 -16.24 -12.01
CA LEU A 22 12.23 -15.67 -11.07
C LEU A 22 11.25 -14.70 -11.75
N ALA A 23 11.69 -13.99 -12.80
CA ALA A 23 10.83 -13.12 -13.59
C ALA A 23 9.80 -13.92 -14.42
N ASP A 24 10.24 -14.99 -15.08
CA ASP A 24 9.37 -15.85 -15.92
C ASP A 24 8.28 -16.57 -15.10
N VAL A 25 8.59 -16.95 -13.86
CA VAL A 25 7.60 -17.55 -12.93
C VAL A 25 6.51 -16.55 -12.55
N TYR A 26 6.82 -15.25 -12.51
CA TYR A 26 5.87 -14.22 -12.07
C TYR A 26 4.99 -13.68 -13.21
N GLU A 27 5.44 -13.76 -14.46
CA GLU A 27 4.67 -13.32 -15.63
C GLU A 27 3.66 -14.37 -16.13
N SER A 28 3.78 -15.63 -15.72
CA SER A 28 2.98 -16.73 -16.29
C SER A 28 1.54 -16.86 -15.77
N ASP A 29 1.13 -16.19 -14.69
CA ASP A 29 -0.18 -16.46 -14.04
C ASP A 29 -1.14 -15.25 -13.96
N SER A 30 -1.20 -14.40 -14.99
CA SER A 30 -2.20 -13.30 -15.05
C SER A 30 -3.29 -13.46 -16.11
N ASP A 31 -3.63 -14.69 -16.47
CA ASP A 31 -4.90 -14.99 -17.15
C ASP A 31 -6.05 -14.88 -16.14
N GLU A 32 -6.58 -13.67 -15.96
CA GLU A 32 -7.88 -13.44 -15.34
C GLU A 32 -9.01 -13.91 -16.28
N SER A 33 -9.07 -15.20 -16.54
CA SER A 33 -10.23 -15.86 -17.14
C SER A 33 -11.14 -16.38 -16.03
N GLU A 34 -12.32 -15.77 -15.96
CA GLU A 34 -13.57 -16.37 -15.46
C GLU A 34 -13.66 -16.64 -13.95
N LEU A 35 -13.85 -15.56 -13.17
CA LEU A 35 -14.63 -15.63 -11.92
C LEU A 35 -16.09 -15.93 -12.28
N SER A 36 -16.39 -17.21 -12.51
CA SER A 36 -17.76 -17.73 -12.65
C SER A 36 -18.44 -17.83 -11.29
N ASP A 37 -19.61 -17.18 -11.19
CA ASP A 37 -20.73 -17.43 -10.28
C ASP A 37 -20.44 -18.26 -9.02
N PHE A 38 -20.04 -17.59 -7.96
CA PHE A 38 -20.16 -18.14 -6.61
C PHE A 38 -21.64 -18.14 -6.23
N HIS A 39 -22.21 -19.33 -6.18
CA HIS A 39 -23.55 -19.61 -5.69
C HIS A 39 -23.65 -19.21 -4.21
N ASP A 40 -24.56 -18.28 -3.90
CA ASP A 40 -25.04 -18.05 -2.53
C ASP A 40 -25.64 -19.37 -2.01
N SER A 41 -24.96 -19.97 -1.03
CA SER A 41 -25.53 -21.02 -0.20
C SER A 41 -25.46 -20.55 1.24
N ASP A 42 -26.63 -20.10 1.72
CA ASP A 42 -27.16 -20.19 3.08
C ASP A 42 -26.12 -20.40 4.18
N LEU A 43 -25.67 -19.30 4.79
CA LEU A 43 -25.03 -19.34 6.10
C LEU A 43 -26.10 -19.14 7.17
N ASP A 44 -26.40 -20.25 7.82
CA ASP A 44 -27.26 -20.37 8.98
C ASP A 44 -26.80 -19.46 10.14
N GLU A 45 -27.81 -18.94 10.83
CA GLU A 45 -27.78 -18.15 12.05
C GLU A 45 -26.91 -18.81 13.14
N LEU A 46 -25.82 -18.14 13.53
CA LEU A 46 -25.11 -18.43 14.78
C LEU A 46 -25.37 -17.32 15.79
N ASP A 47 -26.39 -17.63 16.58
CA ASP A 47 -26.64 -17.39 18.01
C ASP A 47 -25.79 -16.36 18.76
N GLU A 48 -26.52 -15.49 19.42
CA GLU A 48 -26.10 -14.46 20.37
C GLU A 48 -25.51 -15.10 21.63
N ASN A 49 -24.36 -14.62 22.10
CA ASN A 49 -23.96 -14.74 23.51
C ASN A 49 -23.15 -13.51 23.93
N ASP A 50 -23.85 -12.63 24.65
CA ASP A 50 -23.54 -12.07 25.96
C ASP A 50 -22.10 -11.66 26.35
N ASP A 51 -22.03 -10.37 26.71
CA ASP A 51 -21.41 -9.80 27.91
C ASP A 51 -19.99 -10.23 28.29
N ASP A 52 -19.05 -9.28 28.21
CA ASP A 52 -18.14 -9.02 29.33
C ASP A 52 -17.51 -7.61 29.24
N ASP A 53 -17.76 -6.84 30.29
CA ASP A 53 -17.23 -5.52 30.59
C ASP A 53 -15.69 -5.53 30.68
N ALA A 54 -15.03 -4.69 29.88
CA ALA A 54 -13.62 -4.36 30.07
C ALA A 54 -13.42 -2.84 30.14
N GLU A 55 -13.53 -2.31 31.36
CA GLU A 55 -13.04 -0.99 31.76
C GLU A 55 -11.53 -0.86 31.48
N SER A 56 -11.17 -0.04 30.49
CA SER A 56 -9.78 0.32 30.20
C SER A 56 -9.47 1.70 30.76
N VAL A 57 -8.68 1.69 31.84
CA VAL A 57 -8.15 2.86 32.54
C VAL A 57 -7.19 3.62 31.62
N VAL A 58 -7.66 4.72 31.03
CA VAL A 58 -6.81 5.65 30.27
C VAL A 58 -5.94 6.44 31.23
N SER A 59 -4.67 6.05 31.34
CA SER A 59 -3.62 6.86 31.96
C SER A 59 -3.32 8.06 31.08
N GLN A 60 -3.83 9.24 31.46
CA GLN A 60 -3.46 10.50 30.83
C GLN A 60 -2.02 10.86 31.19
N SER A 61 -1.08 10.57 30.29
CA SER A 61 0.25 11.17 30.32
C SER A 61 0.15 12.59 29.77
N LEU A 62 0.16 13.57 30.67
CA LEU A 62 0.32 14.99 30.35
C LEU A 62 1.76 15.23 29.87
N VAL A 63 1.96 15.15 28.56
CA VAL A 63 3.17 15.69 27.91
C VAL A 63 2.96 17.19 27.67
N SER A 64 3.86 17.97 28.27
CA SER A 64 3.94 19.43 28.19
C SER A 64 3.81 19.96 26.77
N SER A 65 2.91 20.91 26.60
CA SER A 65 2.70 21.71 25.39
C SER A 65 3.78 22.79 25.26
N ASP A 66 5.02 22.38 24.98
CA ASP A 66 6.09 23.33 24.67
C ASP A 66 6.43 23.24 23.18
N ASN A 67 5.88 24.19 22.42
CA ASN A 67 6.38 24.75 21.16
C ASN A 67 7.21 23.82 20.26
N LEU A 68 6.60 22.73 19.79
CA LEU A 68 7.17 21.94 18.70
C LEU A 68 6.92 22.70 17.40
N THR A 69 7.94 23.41 16.92
CA THR A 69 8.08 23.75 15.50
C THR A 69 7.60 22.54 14.71
N THR A 70 6.51 22.69 13.97
CA THR A 70 5.87 21.58 13.26
C THR A 70 6.84 21.15 12.17
N ALA A 71 7.79 20.29 12.54
CA ALA A 71 8.69 19.65 11.61
C ALA A 71 7.78 19.02 10.56
N THR A 72 7.91 19.47 9.32
CA THR A 72 7.11 18.99 8.21
C THR A 72 7.32 17.49 8.15
N ILE A 73 6.30 16.72 8.52
CA ILE A 73 6.37 15.27 8.54
C ILE A 73 6.54 14.80 7.10
N ASP A 74 7.69 14.18 6.85
CA ASP A 74 7.97 13.58 5.55
C ASP A 74 7.30 12.21 5.46
N VAL A 75 6.19 12.18 4.72
CA VAL A 75 5.40 10.96 4.48
C VAL A 75 6.23 9.90 3.79
N SER A 76 7.17 10.31 2.92
CA SER A 76 8.05 9.39 2.22
C SER A 76 8.90 8.60 3.20
N THR A 77 9.50 9.28 4.17
CA THR A 77 10.26 8.65 5.25
C THR A 77 9.39 7.68 6.06
N ILE A 78 8.16 8.05 6.44
CA ILE A 78 7.26 7.15 7.18
C ILE A 78 6.94 5.88 6.36
N VAL A 79 6.53 6.04 5.11
CA VAL A 79 6.19 4.89 4.24
C VAL A 79 7.40 4.00 4.05
N LYS A 80 8.58 4.59 3.82
CA LYS A 80 9.84 3.87 3.69
C LYS A 80 10.18 3.07 4.95
N ASP A 81 10.11 3.68 6.13
CA ASP A 81 10.38 2.99 7.39
C ASP A 81 9.34 1.89 7.69
N CYS A 82 8.06 2.11 7.36
CA CYS A 82 7.03 1.08 7.47
C CYS A 82 7.30 -0.09 6.52
N LEU A 83 7.65 0.17 5.27
CA LEU A 83 7.98 -0.86 4.28
C LEU A 83 9.20 -1.68 4.71
N TRP A 84 10.25 -0.99 5.16
CA TRP A 84 11.42 -1.64 5.75
C TRP A 84 11.03 -2.55 6.92
N GLY A 85 10.20 -2.05 7.84
CA GLY A 85 9.71 -2.82 8.97
C GLY A 85 8.90 -4.06 8.56
N MET A 86 8.13 -3.98 7.48
CA MET A 86 7.39 -5.14 6.95
C MET A 86 8.31 -6.19 6.35
N ILE A 87 9.28 -5.78 5.53
CA ILE A 87 10.22 -6.70 4.84
C ILE A 87 11.21 -7.32 5.83
N SER A 88 11.60 -6.58 6.88
CA SER A 88 12.57 -7.03 7.89
C SER A 88 11.97 -7.89 8.99
N ARG A 89 10.65 -7.96 9.10
CA ARG A 89 9.99 -8.82 10.09
C ARG A 89 10.17 -10.28 9.70
N HIS A 90 10.44 -11.11 10.70
CA HIS A 90 10.31 -12.56 10.59
C HIS A 90 8.84 -12.94 10.39
N SER A 91 8.40 -12.84 9.15
CA SER A 91 7.07 -13.25 8.70
C SER A 91 7.20 -14.57 7.94
N PRO A 92 6.18 -15.44 7.95
CA PRO A 92 6.18 -16.65 7.12
C PRO A 92 6.40 -16.33 5.64
N ASP A 93 6.92 -17.30 4.86
CA ASP A 93 7.26 -17.09 3.45
C ASP A 93 6.05 -16.87 2.53
N TRP A 94 4.85 -17.26 2.97
CA TRP A 94 3.60 -16.94 2.28
C TRP A 94 3.13 -15.50 2.51
N TYR A 95 3.70 -14.77 3.48
CA TYR A 95 3.27 -13.40 3.83
C TYR A 95 4.07 -12.32 3.11
N VAL A 96 5.34 -12.59 2.81
CA VAL A 96 6.24 -11.66 2.09
C VAL A 96 6.82 -12.41 0.91
N CYS A 97 6.73 -11.84 -0.29
CA CYS A 97 7.31 -12.41 -1.49
C CYS A 97 8.79 -12.79 -1.22
N PRO A 98 9.17 -14.09 -1.39
CA PRO A 98 10.52 -14.55 -1.11
C PRO A 98 11.61 -13.77 -1.85
N VAL A 99 11.31 -13.25 -3.06
CA VAL A 99 12.22 -12.41 -3.84
C VAL A 99 12.69 -11.20 -3.04
N PHE A 100 11.79 -10.51 -2.33
CA PHE A 100 12.18 -9.36 -1.51
C PHE A 100 13.06 -9.76 -0.33
N LYS A 101 12.81 -10.92 0.28
CA LYS A 101 13.67 -11.44 1.36
C LYS A 101 15.06 -11.77 0.86
N VAL A 102 15.17 -12.39 -0.33
CA VAL A 102 16.46 -12.74 -0.93
C VAL A 102 17.23 -11.49 -1.37
N MET A 103 16.56 -10.59 -2.10
CA MET A 103 17.19 -9.39 -2.66
C MET A 103 17.57 -8.37 -1.59
N LEU A 104 16.68 -8.14 -0.62
CA LEU A 104 16.85 -7.10 0.40
C LEU A 104 17.43 -7.66 1.71
N GLY A 105 17.40 -8.98 1.92
CA GLY A 105 18.31 -9.71 2.82
C GLY A 105 18.43 -9.23 4.26
N GLY A 106 17.43 -8.52 4.83
CA GLY A 106 17.60 -7.82 6.11
C GLY A 106 18.70 -6.73 6.09
N ASN A 107 19.23 -6.40 4.91
CA ASN A 107 20.20 -5.35 4.68
C ASN A 107 19.48 -4.04 4.31
N ARG A 108 19.50 -3.09 5.25
CA ARG A 108 18.86 -1.78 5.08
C ARG A 108 19.48 -0.98 3.95
N GLU A 109 20.78 -1.08 3.72
CA GLU A 109 21.48 -0.31 2.69
C GLU A 109 21.01 -0.70 1.29
N LYS A 110 20.87 -2.01 1.02
CA LYS A 110 20.28 -2.51 -0.25
C LYS A 110 18.85 -2.03 -0.46
N PHE A 111 18.06 -1.96 0.61
CA PHE A 111 16.71 -1.41 0.54
C PHE A 111 16.71 0.10 0.24
N GLU A 112 17.60 0.87 0.84
CA GLU A 112 17.72 2.31 0.55
C GLU A 112 18.20 2.56 -0.88
N GLU A 113 19.06 1.69 -1.44
CA GLU A 113 19.48 1.76 -2.84
C GLU A 113 18.35 1.39 -3.82
N ALA A 114 17.56 0.37 -3.49
CA ALA A 114 16.42 -0.07 -4.31
C ALA A 114 15.19 0.84 -4.18
N TRP A 115 15.13 1.69 -3.15
CA TRP A 115 14.00 2.57 -2.90
C TRP A 115 13.90 3.67 -3.97
N THR A 116 12.78 3.67 -4.69
CA THR A 116 12.44 4.75 -5.62
C THR A 116 11.58 5.80 -4.91
N PRO A 117 11.89 7.11 -5.05
CA PRO A 117 11.06 8.16 -4.47
C PRO A 117 9.61 8.08 -4.94
N ILE A 118 8.68 8.08 -3.97
CA ILE A 118 7.23 8.12 -4.21
C ILE A 118 6.74 9.55 -4.01
N ASN A 119 5.93 10.04 -4.95
CA ASN A 119 5.25 11.32 -4.87
C ASN A 119 3.90 11.17 -4.18
N PHE A 120 3.68 12.01 -3.16
CA PHE A 120 2.42 12.09 -2.43
C PHE A 120 1.65 13.34 -2.85
N ALA A 121 0.33 13.22 -2.97
CA ALA A 121 -0.54 14.38 -3.12
C ALA A 121 -0.38 15.35 -1.94
N PRO A 122 -0.55 16.67 -2.20
CA PRO A 122 -0.41 17.69 -1.18
C PRO A 122 -1.32 17.44 0.02
N ASN A 123 -0.81 17.74 1.22
CA ASN A 123 -1.52 17.60 2.50
C ASN A 123 -1.85 16.17 2.94
N LEU A 124 -1.49 15.12 2.18
CA LEU A 124 -1.75 13.75 2.61
C LEU A 124 -1.10 13.44 3.96
N GLY A 125 0.14 13.89 4.18
CA GLY A 125 0.84 13.65 5.44
C GLY A 125 0.08 14.18 6.64
N SER A 126 -0.33 15.44 6.57
CA SER A 126 -1.15 16.10 7.60
C SER A 126 -2.48 15.38 7.84
N VAL A 127 -3.06 14.80 6.79
CA VAL A 127 -4.30 14.03 6.88
C VAL A 127 -4.09 12.66 7.53
N LEU A 128 -3.02 11.94 7.18
CA LEU A 128 -2.74 10.60 7.71
C LEU A 128 -2.41 10.61 9.21
N ILE A 129 -1.79 11.68 9.70
CA ILE A 129 -1.48 11.88 11.12
C ILE A 129 -2.62 12.58 11.89
N GLY A 130 -3.70 12.95 11.20
CA GLY A 130 -4.83 13.66 11.79
C GLY A 130 -5.52 12.80 12.86
N LYS A 131 -6.00 13.45 13.93
CA LYS A 131 -6.74 12.77 15.01
C LYS A 131 -8.09 12.19 14.55
N SER A 132 -8.61 12.70 13.44
CA SER A 132 -9.88 12.31 12.85
C SER A 132 -9.67 11.86 11.40
N PRO A 133 -10.45 10.88 10.91
CA PRO A 133 -10.36 10.46 9.52
C PRO A 133 -10.71 11.61 8.57
N PRO A 134 -10.10 11.67 7.36
CA PRO A 134 -10.43 12.69 6.37
C PRO A 134 -11.88 12.59 5.91
N ALA A 135 -12.50 13.76 5.71
CA ALA A 135 -13.80 13.83 5.06
C ALA A 135 -13.72 13.39 3.59
N ILE A 136 -14.83 12.89 3.03
CA ILE A 136 -14.90 12.48 1.62
C ILE A 136 -14.48 13.61 0.66
N ASP A 137 -14.76 14.86 1.02
CA ASP A 137 -14.41 16.02 0.18
C ASP A 137 -12.91 16.23 0.02
N PHE A 138 -12.09 15.79 0.99
CA PHE A 138 -10.63 15.79 0.83
C PHE A 138 -10.22 14.91 -0.36
N PHE A 139 -10.80 13.72 -0.50
CA PHE A 139 -10.45 12.82 -1.61
C PHE A 139 -10.85 13.39 -2.97
N LYS A 140 -11.82 14.32 -3.02
CA LYS A 140 -12.20 15.04 -4.24
C LYS A 140 -11.22 16.18 -4.60
N THR A 141 -10.40 16.65 -3.67
CA THR A 141 -9.36 17.66 -3.96
C THR A 141 -8.06 17.05 -4.48
N LEU A 142 -7.91 15.72 -4.43
CA LEU A 142 -6.77 15.01 -4.97
C LEU A 142 -6.65 15.20 -6.49
N THR A 143 -5.41 15.14 -6.99
CA THR A 143 -5.08 15.33 -8.41
C THR A 143 -5.79 14.28 -9.27
N ASP A 144 -6.32 14.72 -10.41
CA ASP A 144 -6.92 13.83 -11.41
C ASP A 144 -5.80 13.14 -12.22
N PRO A 145 -5.66 11.81 -12.13
CA PRO A 145 -4.59 11.07 -12.82
C PRO A 145 -4.76 11.03 -14.34
N THR A 146 -5.93 11.40 -14.87
CA THR A 146 -6.15 11.44 -16.33
C THR A 146 -5.35 12.54 -17.02
N ASN A 147 -4.84 13.51 -16.25
CA ASN A 147 -3.99 14.60 -16.75
C ASN A 147 -2.50 14.22 -16.85
N THR A 148 -2.10 13.06 -16.31
CA THR A 148 -0.72 12.57 -16.42
C THR A 148 -0.53 11.85 -17.75
N THR A 149 0.51 12.25 -18.50
CA THR A 149 0.90 11.61 -19.77
C THR A 149 1.80 10.38 -19.59
N GLU A 150 2.28 10.14 -18.36
CA GLU A 150 3.24 9.10 -18.03
C GLU A 150 2.57 7.79 -17.58
N ASN A 151 3.20 6.67 -17.93
CA ASN A 151 2.78 5.34 -17.49
C ASN A 151 3.34 5.08 -16.08
N VAL A 152 2.60 5.55 -15.09
CA VAL A 152 2.98 5.46 -13.68
C VAL A 152 2.28 4.29 -12.99
N TRP A 153 3.03 3.57 -12.14
CA TRP A 153 2.45 2.76 -11.08
C TRP A 153 1.90 3.69 -10.01
N GLY A 154 0.85 3.27 -9.34
CA GLY A 154 0.30 4.09 -8.28
C GLY A 154 -0.74 3.43 -7.42
N VAL A 155 -0.83 3.91 -6.19
CA VAL A 155 -2.04 3.80 -5.37
C VAL A 155 -2.99 4.90 -5.82
N TYR A 156 -4.29 4.72 -5.66
CA TYR A 156 -5.27 5.76 -5.98
C TYR A 156 -6.50 5.63 -5.09
N ALA A 157 -7.18 6.76 -4.89
CA ALA A 157 -8.50 6.83 -4.29
C ALA A 157 -9.54 7.15 -5.38
N LEU A 158 -10.78 6.70 -5.20
CA LEU A 158 -11.92 7.04 -6.05
C LEU A 158 -13.13 7.31 -5.17
N VAL A 159 -13.79 8.44 -5.40
CA VAL A 159 -15.07 8.74 -4.77
C VAL A 159 -16.19 8.32 -5.72
N LEU A 160 -16.89 7.26 -5.35
CA LEU A 160 -18.02 6.72 -6.11
C LEU A 160 -19.31 7.38 -5.63
N GLU A 161 -19.89 8.21 -6.50
CA GLU A 161 -21.14 8.91 -6.23
C GLU A 161 -22.28 8.33 -7.09
N LYS A 162 -23.46 8.20 -6.47
CA LYS A 162 -24.71 7.84 -7.14
C LYS A 162 -25.80 8.73 -6.55
N LYS A 163 -26.67 9.28 -7.41
CA LYS A 163 -27.72 10.20 -6.98
C LYS A 163 -28.64 9.52 -5.96
N GLY A 164 -28.85 10.17 -4.82
CA GLY A 164 -29.69 9.66 -3.74
C GLY A 164 -29.01 8.62 -2.83
N GLU A 165 -27.72 8.36 -3.02
CA GLU A 165 -26.95 7.38 -2.25
C GLU A 165 -25.79 8.05 -1.53
N THR A 166 -25.35 7.45 -0.43
CA THR A 166 -24.13 7.89 0.27
C THR A 166 -22.90 7.62 -0.60
N PRO A 167 -22.01 8.62 -0.79
CA PRO A 167 -20.75 8.42 -1.51
C PRO A 167 -19.90 7.31 -0.88
N LYS A 168 -19.22 6.51 -1.71
CA LYS A 168 -18.31 5.45 -1.25
C LYS A 168 -16.88 5.77 -1.67
N LEU A 169 -15.92 5.53 -0.78
CA LEU A 169 -14.49 5.60 -1.09
C LEU A 169 -14.00 4.23 -1.54
N TYR A 170 -13.31 4.19 -2.67
CA TYR A 170 -12.59 3.01 -3.15
C TYR A 170 -11.09 3.33 -3.20
N ILE A 171 -10.26 2.46 -2.64
CA ILE A 171 -8.80 2.55 -2.71
C ILE A 171 -8.32 1.37 -3.55
N GLY A 172 -7.45 1.64 -4.51
CA GLY A 172 -6.82 0.60 -5.32
C GLY A 172 -5.37 0.91 -5.61
N SER A 173 -4.64 -0.09 -6.10
CA SER A 173 -3.32 0.06 -6.70
C SER A 173 -3.36 -0.43 -8.14
N ARG A 174 -2.46 0.04 -9.00
CA ARG A 174 -2.29 -0.56 -10.32
C ARG A 174 -0.93 -0.28 -10.94
N THR A 175 -0.37 -1.34 -11.53
CA THR A 175 0.68 -1.31 -12.55
C THR A 175 0.00 -1.60 -13.88
N ASN A 176 0.17 -0.76 -14.89
CA ASN A 176 -0.12 -1.18 -16.26
C ASN A 176 0.98 -0.64 -17.16
N GLU A 177 1.84 -1.52 -17.64
CA GLU A 177 2.98 -1.16 -18.49
C GLU A 177 2.57 -0.35 -19.73
N SER A 178 1.41 -0.69 -20.32
CA SER A 178 1.01 -0.11 -21.60
C SER A 178 0.42 1.30 -21.48
N ARG A 179 -0.37 1.60 -20.43
CA ARG A 179 -1.16 2.85 -20.32
C ARG A 179 -1.35 3.37 -18.88
N GLY A 180 -0.63 2.81 -17.91
CA GLY A 180 -0.62 3.24 -16.51
C GLY A 180 -1.99 3.35 -15.83
N LEU A 181 -2.04 4.23 -14.84
CA LEU A 181 -3.23 4.50 -14.03
C LEU A 181 -4.39 5.13 -14.82
N ALA A 182 -4.10 5.97 -15.81
CA ALA A 182 -5.11 6.69 -16.60
C ALA A 182 -6.12 5.74 -17.28
N ARG A 183 -5.68 4.57 -17.76
CA ARG A 183 -6.59 3.56 -18.34
C ARG A 183 -7.57 3.01 -17.30
N ARG A 184 -7.13 2.80 -16.06
CA ARG A 184 -8.00 2.32 -14.97
C ARG A 184 -9.11 3.33 -14.68
N PHE A 185 -8.78 4.61 -14.64
CA PHE A 185 -9.75 5.67 -14.41
C PHE A 185 -10.81 5.76 -15.52
N ARG A 186 -10.44 5.54 -16.79
CA ARG A 186 -11.41 5.47 -17.90
C ARG A 186 -12.46 4.38 -17.71
N HIS A 187 -12.15 3.26 -17.08
CA HIS A 187 -13.15 2.21 -16.80
C HIS A 187 -14.22 2.67 -15.80
N TYR A 188 -13.88 3.60 -14.90
CA TYR A 188 -14.83 4.14 -13.92
C TYR A 188 -15.65 5.31 -14.47
N VAL A 189 -15.07 6.10 -15.38
CA VAL A 189 -15.74 7.23 -16.06
C VAL A 189 -16.63 6.76 -17.22
N GLY A 190 -16.27 5.65 -17.87
CA GLY A 190 -16.63 5.41 -19.27
C GLY A 190 -17.92 4.67 -19.60
N ASN A 191 -18.80 4.23 -18.69
CA ASN A 191 -19.98 3.46 -19.17
C ASN A 191 -21.24 3.33 -18.30
N ARG A 192 -21.51 4.21 -17.32
CA ARG A 192 -22.78 4.13 -16.57
C ARG A 192 -23.34 5.53 -16.34
N GLN A 193 -24.62 5.72 -16.63
CA GLN A 193 -25.40 6.98 -16.61
C GLN A 193 -25.48 7.74 -15.25
N GLY A 194 -24.57 7.48 -14.31
CA GLY A 194 -24.43 8.24 -13.06
C GLY A 194 -23.19 9.13 -13.12
N HIS A 195 -23.35 10.41 -12.79
CA HIS A 195 -22.21 11.31 -12.57
C HIS A 195 -21.27 10.70 -11.51
N ARG A 196 -20.07 10.28 -11.91
CA ARG A 196 -19.02 9.78 -11.01
C ARG A 196 -17.81 10.69 -11.16
N SER A 197 -17.44 11.40 -10.10
CA SER A 197 -16.20 12.18 -10.05
C SER A 197 -15.04 11.24 -9.68
N CYS A 198 -14.22 10.86 -10.66
CA CYS A 198 -13.05 10.02 -10.42
C CYS A 198 -11.81 10.91 -10.23
N ARG A 199 -11.20 10.91 -9.04
CA ARG A 199 -9.99 11.70 -8.74
C ARG A 199 -9.08 10.94 -7.77
N GLY A 200 -7.80 10.85 -8.10
CA GLY A 200 -6.79 10.22 -7.25
C GLY A 200 -5.55 9.77 -8.05
N LEU A 201 -4.41 10.40 -7.79
CA LEU A 201 -3.09 9.96 -8.25
C LEU A 201 -2.16 9.88 -7.03
N TRP A 202 -1.48 8.75 -6.87
CA TRP A 202 -0.28 8.59 -6.05
C TRP A 202 0.70 7.80 -6.92
N THR A 203 1.95 8.23 -7.08
CA THR A 203 2.95 7.56 -7.94
C THR A 203 4.26 7.48 -7.22
#